data_AF-A0A3Q9GE00-F1
#
_entry.id   AF-A0A3Q9GE00-F1
#
_cell.length_a   1.000
_cell.length_b   1.000
_cell.length_c   1.000
_cell.angle_alpha   90.00
_cell.angle_beta   90.00
_cell.angle_gamma   90.00
#
_symmetry.space_group_name_H-M   'P 1'
#
loop_
_entity.id
_entity.type
_entity.pdbx_description
1 polymer ?
#
loop_
_entity_poly.entity_id
_entity_poly.type
_entity_poly.pdbx_seq_one_letter_code
_entity_poly.pdbx_strand_id
1 'polypeptide(L)'
;MVGDVKSRSFTNKKTKLAQSTYDAGWFELKRQLEYKCKHAGCRFEIVNEKYTTQTCSCCRQIDSNSPKGRAGLRIREWTCAKCGTRYDSDLTPVGIFL
;
A
#
# COMPACT_ATOMS: atom_id res chain seq x y z
N MET A 1 7.96 3.40 7.98
CA MET A 1 7.70 3.92 6.62
C MET A 1 6.22 3.82 6.33
N VAL A 2 5.65 4.76 5.59
CA VAL A 2 4.21 4.79 5.23
C VAL A 2 4.06 5.07 3.74
N GLY A 3 3.16 4.35 3.06
CA GLY A 3 2.86 4.58 1.65
C GLY A 3 2.20 5.95 1.39
N ASP A 4 2.58 6.62 0.31
CA ASP A 4 2.04 7.94 -0.06
C ASP A 4 0.66 7.88 -0.72
N VAL A 5 -0.37 7.53 0.06
CA VAL A 5 -1.73 7.55 -0.46
C VAL A 5 -2.11 8.97 -0.88
N LYS A 6 -2.31 9.18 -2.19
CA LYS A 6 -2.75 10.44 -2.80
C LYS A 6 -4.23 10.70 -2.55
N SER A 7 -4.61 10.89 -1.29
CA SER A 7 -6.00 11.06 -0.83
C SER A 7 -6.76 12.13 -1.60
N ARG A 8 -6.11 13.24 -1.96
CA ARG A 8 -6.71 14.33 -2.78
C ARG A 8 -7.21 13.88 -4.15
N SER A 9 -6.63 12.82 -4.73
CA SER A 9 -7.09 12.24 -6.00
C SER A 9 -8.46 11.56 -5.88
N PHE A 10 -8.87 11.19 -4.66
CA PHE A 10 -10.14 10.50 -4.38
C PHE A 10 -11.21 11.42 -3.77
N THR A 11 -10.90 12.69 -3.53
CA THR A 11 -11.83 13.66 -2.92
C THR A 11 -12.41 14.67 -3.92
N ASN A 12 -12.21 14.47 -5.22
CA ASN A 12 -12.86 15.29 -6.25
C ASN A 12 -14.37 14.97 -6.29
N LYS A 13 -15.21 16.00 -6.47
CA LYS A 13 -16.67 15.92 -6.61
C LYS A 13 -17.16 14.90 -7.64
N LYS A 14 -16.33 14.53 -8.63
CA LYS A 14 -16.64 13.51 -9.65
C LYS A 14 -16.48 12.06 -9.18
N THR A 15 -15.88 11.82 -8.01
CA THR A 15 -15.53 10.47 -7.55
C THR A 15 -16.45 9.99 -6.44
N LYS A 16 -16.87 8.71 -6.51
CA LYS A 16 -17.70 8.05 -5.48
C LYS A 16 -16.93 7.67 -4.20
N LEU A 17 -15.65 8.04 -4.12
CA LEU A 17 -14.72 7.64 -3.05
C LEU A 17 -14.47 8.76 -2.03
N ALA A 18 -15.04 9.95 -2.22
CA ALA A 18 -14.75 11.11 -1.38
C ALA A 18 -15.11 10.86 0.09
N GLN A 19 -16.32 10.38 0.37
CA GLN A 19 -16.77 10.09 1.73
C GLN A 19 -15.86 9.07 2.43
N SER A 20 -15.68 7.89 1.82
CA SER A 20 -14.81 6.84 2.39
C SER A 20 -13.36 7.29 2.56
N THR A 21 -12.87 8.21 1.71
CA THR A 21 -11.51 8.76 1.85
C THR A 21 -11.40 9.71 3.04
N TYR A 22 -12.45 10.50 3.31
CA TYR A 22 -12.53 11.35 4.50
C TYR A 22 -12.68 10.52 5.77
N ASP A 23 -13.56 9.52 5.77
CA ASP A 23 -13.79 8.63 6.90
C ASP A 23 -12.50 7.87 7.28
N ALA A 24 -11.68 7.49 6.29
CA ALA A 24 -10.39 6.85 6.52
C ALA A 24 -9.32 7.81 7.10
N GLY A 25 -9.51 9.13 7.04
CA GLY A 25 -8.65 10.09 7.75
C GLY A 25 -7.17 10.13 7.32
N TRP A 26 -6.83 9.73 6.09
CA TRP A 26 -5.44 9.54 5.63
C TRP A 26 -4.51 10.74 5.86
N PHE A 27 -5.03 11.96 5.76
CA PHE A 27 -4.25 13.17 6.03
C PHE A 27 -3.88 13.29 7.52
N GLU A 28 -4.85 13.12 8.41
CA GLU A 28 -4.62 13.23 9.85
C GLU A 28 -3.73 12.10 10.35
N LEU A 29 -3.89 10.89 9.82
CA LEU A 29 -3.00 9.78 10.13
C LEU A 29 -1.54 10.12 9.82
N LYS A 30 -1.24 10.65 8.62
CA LYS A 30 0.11 11.07 8.25
C LYS A 30 0.64 12.17 9.18
N ARG A 31 -0.19 13.16 9.50
CA ARG A 31 0.16 14.27 10.40
C ARG A 31 0.55 13.75 11.80
N GLN A 32 -0.26 12.86 12.35
CA GLN A 32 -0.03 12.30 13.69
C GLN A 32 1.21 11.43 13.74
N LEU A 33 1.45 10.60 12.72
CA LEU A 33 2.65 9.78 12.64
C LEU A 33 3.91 10.63 12.53
N GLU A 34 3.92 11.65 11.66
CA GLU A 34 5.05 12.56 11.54
C GLU A 34 5.35 13.27 12.87
N TYR A 35 4.31 13.82 13.52
CA TYR A 35 4.44 14.48 14.82
C TYR A 35 5.00 13.54 15.90
N LYS A 36 4.40 12.35 16.05
CA LYS A 36 4.81 11.38 17.06
C LYS A 36 6.20 10.81 16.82
N CYS A 37 6.57 10.55 15.57
CA CYS A 37 7.92 10.09 15.22
C CYS A 37 8.97 11.17 15.49
N LYS A 38 8.70 12.45 15.19
CA LYS A 38 9.58 13.56 15.57
C LYS A 38 9.80 13.64 17.07
N HIS A 39 8.72 13.46 17.85
CA HIS A 39 8.81 13.49 19.32
C HIS A 39 9.56 12.27 19.89
N ALA A 40 9.35 11.08 19.32
CA ALA A 40 9.96 9.83 19.81
C ALA A 40 11.38 9.58 19.26
N GLY A 41 11.90 10.45 18.38
CA GLY A 41 13.18 10.23 17.69
C GLY A 41 13.15 9.08 16.67
N CYS A 42 11.98 8.67 16.20
CA CYS A 42 11.83 7.60 15.23
C CYS A 42 11.99 8.12 13.80
N ARG A 43 12.59 7.31 12.91
CA ARG A 43 12.68 7.60 11.48
C ARG A 43 11.31 7.41 10.81
N PHE A 44 10.73 8.51 10.33
CA PHE A 44 9.49 8.52 9.55
C PHE A 44 9.79 8.84 8.09
N GLU A 45 9.36 7.96 7.20
CA GLU A 45 9.55 8.13 5.75
C GLU A 45 8.27 7.79 5.01
N ILE A 46 7.94 8.65 4.06
CA ILE A 46 6.85 8.46 3.12
C ILE A 46 7.45 7.84 1.86
N VAL A 47 6.93 6.67 1.47
CA VAL A 47 7.42 5.91 0.31
C VAL A 47 6.33 5.77 -0.74
N ASN A 48 6.72 5.59 -1.99
CA ASN A 48 5.76 5.38 -3.07
C ASN A 48 5.07 4.02 -2.90
N GLU A 49 3.75 4.03 -2.80
CA GLU A 49 2.92 2.85 -2.53
C GLU A 49 2.58 2.04 -3.79
N LYS A 50 2.94 2.55 -4.98
CA LYS A 50 2.61 1.91 -6.25
C LYS A 50 3.16 0.49 -6.33
N TYR A 51 2.31 -0.42 -6.80
CA TYR A 51 2.62 -1.83 -7.06
C TYR A 51 3.10 -2.63 -5.85
N THR A 52 2.99 -2.09 -4.63
CA THR A 52 3.37 -2.79 -3.38
C THR A 52 2.56 -4.05 -3.09
N THR A 53 1.43 -4.26 -3.76
CA THR A 53 0.60 -5.48 -3.66
C THR A 53 0.75 -6.42 -4.86
N GLN A 54 1.56 -6.04 -5.86
CA GLN A 54 1.68 -6.75 -7.13
C GLN A 54 3.11 -7.19 -7.45
N THR A 55 4.09 -6.44 -6.96
CA THR A 55 5.51 -6.73 -7.20
C THR A 55 5.95 -7.82 -6.25
N CYS A 56 6.51 -8.92 -6.78
CA CYS A 56 7.14 -9.95 -5.96
C CYS A 56 8.35 -9.37 -5.20
N SER A 57 8.41 -9.49 -3.87
CA SER A 57 9.54 -9.02 -3.08
C SER A 57 10.83 -9.83 -3.32
N CYS A 58 10.70 -11.11 -3.70
CA CYS A 58 11.85 -11.97 -4.00
C CYS A 58 12.51 -11.64 -5.35
N CYS A 59 11.74 -11.57 -6.44
CA CYS A 59 12.30 -11.43 -7.79
C CYS A 59 12.02 -10.07 -8.46
N ARG A 60 11.25 -9.20 -7.81
CA ARG A 60 10.88 -7.84 -8.26
C ARG A 60 10.07 -7.79 -9.56
N GLN A 61 9.53 -8.93 -10.00
CA GLN A 61 8.67 -8.99 -11.17
C GLN A 61 7.20 -8.83 -10.77
N ILE A 62 6.46 -8.09 -11.58
CA ILE A 62 5.00 -8.11 -11.58
C ILE A 62 4.59 -9.20 -12.58
N ASP A 63 4.28 -10.40 -12.09
CA ASP A 63 3.95 -11.51 -12.97
C ASP A 63 2.45 -11.61 -13.29
N SER A 64 2.05 -12.67 -13.99
CA SER A 64 0.66 -12.89 -14.38
C SER A 64 -0.25 -13.18 -13.19
N ASN A 65 0.27 -13.85 -12.16
CA ASN A 65 -0.49 -14.25 -10.97
C ASN A 65 -0.61 -13.13 -9.94
N SER A 66 0.12 -12.02 -10.12
CA SER A 66 0.03 -10.90 -9.19
C SER A 66 -1.40 -10.35 -9.15
N PRO A 67 -1.95 -10.01 -7.98
CA PRO A 67 -3.28 -9.42 -7.86
C PRO A 67 -3.46 -8.16 -8.74
N LYS A 68 -4.46 -8.15 -9.63
CA LYS A 68 -4.72 -7.01 -10.53
C LYS A 68 -6.16 -6.52 -10.44
N GLY A 69 -6.30 -5.20 -10.49
CA GLY A 69 -7.60 -4.53 -10.42
C GLY A 69 -8.35 -4.81 -9.10
N ARG A 70 -9.63 -4.42 -9.06
CA ARG A 70 -10.47 -4.58 -7.85
C ARG A 70 -10.74 -6.04 -7.50
N ALA A 71 -10.85 -6.92 -8.50
CA ALA A 71 -11.04 -8.36 -8.27
C ALA A 71 -9.79 -8.97 -7.61
N GLY A 72 -8.60 -8.56 -8.05
CA GLY A 72 -7.34 -8.98 -7.44
C GLY A 72 -7.20 -8.60 -5.98
N LEU A 73 -7.73 -7.46 -5.54
CA LEU A 73 -7.67 -7.05 -4.12
C LEU A 73 -8.37 -8.01 -3.15
N ARG A 74 -9.21 -8.94 -3.64
CA ARG A 74 -9.85 -9.97 -2.82
C ARG A 74 -9.01 -11.23 -2.66
N ILE A 75 -7.98 -11.39 -3.49
CA ILE A 75 -7.06 -12.52 -3.44
C ILE A 75 -6.22 -12.35 -2.19
N ARG A 76 -6.43 -13.22 -1.18
CA ARG A 76 -5.67 -13.17 0.07
C ARG A 76 -4.32 -13.84 -0.05
N GLU A 77 -4.20 -14.84 -0.92
CA GLU A 77 -2.95 -15.54 -1.13
C GLU A 77 -2.65 -15.67 -2.61
N TRP A 78 -1.39 -15.48 -2.98
CA TRP A 78 -0.94 -15.66 -4.35
C TRP A 78 0.49 -16.19 -4.39
N THR A 79 0.83 -16.91 -5.47
CA THR A 79 2.17 -17.45 -5.68
C THR A 79 2.77 -16.82 -6.92
N CYS A 80 3.97 -16.25 -6.78
CA CYS A 80 4.69 -15.64 -7.89
C CYS A 80 5.05 -16.71 -8.94
N ALA A 81 4.58 -16.53 -10.17
CA ALA A 81 4.84 -17.49 -11.25
C ALA A 81 6.32 -17.54 -11.68
N LYS A 82 7.14 -16.54 -11.31
CA LYS A 82 8.55 -16.46 -11.71
C LYS A 82 9.52 -17.17 -10.74
N CYS A 83 9.27 -17.07 -9.44
CA CYS A 83 10.18 -17.59 -8.41
C CYS A 83 9.51 -18.53 -7.39
N GLY A 84 8.20 -18.72 -7.48
CA GLY A 84 7.46 -19.62 -6.59
C GLY A 84 7.22 -19.10 -5.18
N THR A 85 7.60 -17.86 -4.85
CA THR A 85 7.30 -17.28 -3.53
C THR A 85 5.80 -17.15 -3.32
N ARG A 86 5.32 -17.69 -2.19
CA ARG A 86 3.92 -17.56 -1.73
C ARG A 86 3.78 -16.32 -0.85
N TYR A 87 2.73 -15.56 -1.09
CA TYR A 87 2.39 -14.35 -0.36
C TYR A 87 1.03 -14.48 0.30
N ASP A 88 0.92 -13.88 1.48
CA ASP A 88 -0.33 -13.59 2.17
C ASP A 88 -0.48 -12.06 2.23
N SER A 89 -1.62 -11.56 1.75
CA SER A 89 -1.91 -10.13 1.57
C SER A 89 -1.97 -9.36 2.89
N ASP A 90 -2.28 -10.03 4.00
CA ASP A 90 -2.43 -9.40 5.32
C ASP A 90 -1.13 -9.45 6.12
N LEU A 91 -0.29 -10.47 5.90
CA LEU A 91 0.95 -10.72 6.65
C LEU A 91 2.20 -10.21 5.95
N THR A 92 2.21 -10.25 4.62
CA THR A 92 3.37 -9.87 3.81
C THR A 92 3.04 -8.65 2.96
N PRO A 93 3.28 -7.42 3.46
CA PRO A 93 3.38 -6.28 2.56
C PRO A 93 4.44 -6.60 1.53
N VAL A 94 4.05 -6.67 0.25
CA VAL A 94 4.89 -7.14 -0.87
C VAL A 94 5.99 -6.12 -1.25
N GLY A 95 6.40 -5.29 -0.29
CA GLY A 95 7.36 -4.20 -0.45
C GLY A 95 7.96 -3.69 0.87
N ILE A 96 8.30 -4.55 1.83
CA ILE A 96 9.26 -4.17 2.86
C ILE A 96 10.65 -4.68 2.45
N PHE A 97 11.30 -3.94 1.56
CA PHE A 97 12.76 -3.88 1.51
C PHE A 97 13.13 -2.44 1.18
N LEU A 98 13.90 -1.83 2.08
CA LEU A 98 14.81 -0.72 1.78
C LEU A 98 15.68 -1.06 0.58
#